data_AF-A0A0W7THC9-F1
#
_entry.id   AF-A0A0W7THC9-F1
#
_cell.length_a   1.000
_cell.length_b   1.000
_cell.length_c   1.000
_cell.angle_alpha   90.00
_cell.angle_beta   90.00
_cell.angle_gamma   90.00
#
_symmetry.space_group_name_H-M   'P 1'
#
loop_
_entity.id
_entity.type
_entity.pdbx_description
1 polymer ?
#
loop_
_entity_poly.entity_id
_entity_poly.type
_entity_poly.pdbx_seq_one_letter_code
_entity_poly.pdbx_strand_id
1 'polypeptide(L)'
;MIDSIFEVMMLLCFAASWPFNIYRSYVSRTARGKSIVFEIIVEIGYFCGIINKFVNDDVNYVIAFYLLDVCLVAVDMVLFFRNRRIDAQHPYYQLGEGGSDPKP
;
A
#
# COMPACT_ATOMS: atom_id res chain seq x y z
N MET A 1 -4.02 -26.68 -9.54
CA MET A 1 -5.37 -26.53 -8.95
C MET A 1 -5.32 -26.33 -7.44
N ILE A 2 -4.47 -27.06 -6.70
CA ILE A 2 -4.19 -26.77 -5.28
C ILE A 2 -3.23 -25.57 -5.12
N ASP A 3 -2.26 -25.41 -6.04
CA ASP A 3 -1.26 -24.33 -5.96
C ASP A 3 -1.87 -22.93 -5.92
N SER A 4 -2.95 -22.73 -6.68
CA SER A 4 -3.69 -21.46 -6.75
C SER A 4 -4.49 -21.15 -5.48
N ILE A 5 -4.78 -22.14 -4.61
CA ILE A 5 -5.65 -21.91 -3.45
C ILE A 5 -4.94 -21.11 -2.38
N PHE A 6 -3.68 -21.44 -2.08
CA PHE A 6 -2.88 -20.72 -1.10
C PHE A 6 -2.50 -19.33 -1.62
N GLU A 7 -2.26 -19.21 -2.93
CA GLU A 7 -2.02 -17.93 -3.59
C GLU A 7 -3.25 -17.01 -3.49
N VAL A 8 -4.44 -17.51 -3.80
CA VAL A 8 -5.70 -16.74 -3.65
C VAL A 8 -5.97 -16.39 -2.19
N MET A 9 -5.77 -17.33 -1.25
CA MET A 9 -5.96 -17.05 0.17
C MET A 9 -5.01 -15.95 0.67
N MET A 10 -3.75 -16.00 0.25
CA MET A 10 -2.76 -14.96 0.56
C MET A 10 -3.19 -13.61 -0.02
N LEU A 11 -3.58 -13.55 -1.29
CA LEU A 11 -4.05 -12.32 -1.94
C LEU A 11 -5.33 -11.79 -1.27
N LEU A 12 -6.27 -12.65 -0.90
CA LEU A 12 -7.47 -12.24 -0.16
C LEU A 12 -7.14 -11.64 1.20
N CYS A 13 -6.18 -12.22 1.93
CA CYS A 13 -5.71 -11.67 3.20
C CYS A 13 -5.06 -10.29 3.02
N PHE A 14 -4.26 -10.11 1.96
CA PHE A 14 -3.71 -8.80 1.63
C PHE A 14 -4.79 -7.82 1.19
N ALA A 15 -5.68 -8.23 0.29
CA ALA A 15 -6.81 -7.44 -0.18
C ALA A 15 -7.66 -6.93 0.98
N ALA A 16 -7.90 -7.75 2.01
CA ALA A 16 -8.63 -7.36 3.21
C ALA A 16 -7.88 -6.33 4.08
N SER A 17 -6.55 -6.28 4.03
CA SER A 17 -5.74 -5.31 4.78
C SER A 17 -5.84 -3.89 4.24
N TRP A 18 -6.05 -3.73 2.93
CA TRP A 18 -6.07 -2.42 2.28
C TRP A 18 -7.28 -1.55 2.63
N PRO A 19 -8.54 -2.04 2.68
CA PRO A 19 -9.68 -1.24 3.13
C PRO A 19 -9.45 -0.58 4.48
N PHE A 20 -8.81 -1.29 5.41
CA PHE A 20 -8.46 -0.73 6.71
C PHE A 20 -7.37 0.35 6.59
N ASN A 21 -6.35 0.12 5.76
CA ASN A 21 -5.28 1.09 5.54
C ASN A 21 -5.78 2.37 4.83
N ILE A 22 -6.61 2.20 3.81
CA ILE A 22 -7.30 3.26 3.06
C ILE A 22 -8.20 4.06 4.00
N TYR A 23 -9.04 3.38 4.80
CA TYR A 23 -9.94 4.05 5.74
C TYR A 23 -9.16 4.93 6.73
N ARG A 24 -8.10 4.38 7.34
CA ARG A 24 -7.25 5.15 8.26
C ARG A 24 -6.58 6.31 7.57
N SER A 25 -6.05 6.13 6.35
CA SER A 25 -5.44 7.21 5.57
C SER A 25 -6.45 8.29 5.22
N TYR A 26 -7.67 7.90 4.86
CA TYR A 26 -8.70 8.85 4.51
C TYR A 26 -9.12 9.71 5.72
N VAL A 27 -9.35 9.09 6.87
CA VAL A 27 -9.85 9.74 8.10
C VAL A 27 -8.77 10.51 8.85
N SER A 28 -7.54 9.98 8.94
CA SER A 28 -6.45 10.63 9.69
C SER A 28 -6.00 11.94 9.05
N ARG A 29 -6.16 12.05 7.71
CA ARG A 29 -5.69 13.17 6.88
C ARG A 29 -4.21 13.52 7.08
N THR A 30 -3.41 12.58 7.59
CA THR A 30 -1.96 12.69 7.76
C THR A 30 -1.26 11.46 7.18
N ALA A 31 -0.04 11.64 6.70
CA ALA A 31 0.82 10.59 6.17
C ALA A 31 1.82 10.07 7.23
N ARG A 32 1.75 10.57 8.47
CA ARG A 32 2.62 10.17 9.58
C ARG A 32 2.50 8.69 9.93
N GLY A 33 3.63 8.07 10.21
CA GLY A 33 3.72 6.65 10.58
C GLY A 33 3.41 5.68 9.44
N LYS A 34 3.15 6.18 8.23
CA LYS A 34 2.87 5.38 7.04
C LYS A 34 4.12 5.24 6.18
N SER A 35 4.45 4.02 5.79
CA SER A 35 5.63 3.71 4.98
C SER A 35 5.26 3.53 3.51
N ILE A 36 5.46 4.58 2.71
CA ILE A 36 5.27 4.52 1.24
C ILE A 36 6.19 3.50 0.56
N VAL A 37 7.38 3.28 1.13
CA VAL A 37 8.34 2.30 0.61
C VAL A 37 7.80 0.89 0.74
N PHE A 38 7.11 0.58 1.85
CA PHE A 38 6.47 -0.71 2.03
C PHE A 38 5.38 -0.96 0.97
N GLU A 39 4.53 0.02 0.71
CA GLU A 39 3.49 -0.07 -0.35
C GLU A 39 4.11 -0.34 -1.72
N ILE A 40 5.17 0.40 -2.09
CA ILE A 40 5.86 0.21 -3.37
C ILE A 40 6.45 -1.20 -3.49
N ILE A 41 7.09 -1.71 -2.43
CA ILE A 41 7.66 -3.06 -2.44
C ILE A 41 6.57 -4.12 -2.66
N VAL A 42 5.43 -3.96 -1.97
CA VAL A 42 4.31 -4.89 -2.10
C VAL A 42 3.71 -4.82 -3.51
N GLU A 43 3.56 -3.63 -4.07
CA GLU A 43 3.03 -3.42 -5.42
C GLU A 43 3.94 -4.03 -6.50
N ILE A 44 5.26 -3.88 -6.37
CA ILE A 44 6.24 -4.59 -7.22
C ILE A 44 6.06 -6.11 -7.11
N GLY A 45 5.86 -6.63 -5.89
CA GLY A 45 5.59 -8.04 -5.65
C GLY A 45 4.36 -8.54 -6.41
N TYR A 46 3.28 -7.77 -6.46
CA TYR A 46 2.09 -8.10 -7.23
C TYR A 46 2.35 -8.12 -8.74
N PHE A 47 3.07 -7.12 -9.28
CA PHE A 47 3.45 -7.14 -10.69
C PHE A 47 4.33 -8.34 -11.04
N CYS A 48 5.29 -8.69 -10.19
CA CYS A 48 6.09 -9.90 -10.36
C CYS A 48 5.22 -11.17 -10.39
N GLY A 49 4.23 -11.27 -9.50
CA GLY A 49 3.27 -12.38 -9.48
C GLY A 49 2.46 -12.48 -10.78
N ILE A 50 1.94 -11.35 -11.27
CA ILE A 50 1.24 -11.27 -12.56
C ILE A 50 2.15 -11.71 -13.70
N ILE A 51 3.37 -11.15 -13.80
CA ILE A 51 4.35 -11.50 -14.84
C ILE A 51 4.66 -13.00 -14.80
N ASN A 52 4.83 -13.58 -13.61
CA ASN A 52 5.08 -15.01 -13.45
C ASN A 52 3.94 -15.87 -14.03
N LYS A 53 2.67 -15.44 -13.90
CA LYS A 53 1.54 -16.14 -14.53
C LYS A 53 1.60 -16.10 -16.06
N PHE A 54 1.99 -14.96 -16.63
CA PHE A 54 2.16 -14.83 -18.09
C PHE A 54 3.36 -15.62 -18.62
N VAL A 55 4.50 -15.60 -17.93
CA VAL A 55 5.72 -16.29 -18.37
C VAL A 55 5.56 -17.82 -18.34
N ASN A 56 4.73 -18.35 -17.43
CA ASN A 56 4.49 -19.79 -17.31
C ASN A 56 3.21 -20.26 -18.02
N ASP A 57 2.55 -19.41 -18.82
CA ASP A 57 1.27 -19.69 -19.47
C ASP A 57 0.15 -20.20 -18.51
N ASP A 58 0.22 -19.83 -17.22
CA ASP A 58 -0.77 -20.16 -16.17
C ASP A 58 -1.73 -18.98 -15.93
N VAL A 59 -2.18 -18.35 -17.01
CA VAL A 59 -3.12 -17.22 -16.94
C VAL A 59 -4.49 -17.75 -16.52
N ASN A 60 -4.86 -17.49 -15.27
CA ASN A 60 -6.09 -17.98 -14.66
C ASN A 60 -6.77 -16.88 -13.80
N TYR A 61 -7.86 -17.23 -13.13
CA TYR A 61 -8.66 -16.28 -12.35
C TYR A 61 -7.90 -15.63 -11.18
N VAL A 62 -6.75 -16.17 -10.76
CA VAL A 62 -5.93 -15.60 -9.67
C VAL A 62 -5.42 -14.20 -10.02
N ILE A 63 -5.19 -13.92 -11.31
CA ILE A 63 -4.78 -12.59 -11.79
C ILE A 63 -5.78 -11.50 -11.39
N ALA A 64 -7.08 -11.82 -11.31
CA ALA A 64 -8.08 -10.84 -10.87
C ALA A 64 -7.85 -10.37 -9.42
N PHE A 65 -7.37 -11.26 -8.54
CA PHE A 65 -7.03 -10.90 -7.16
C PHE A 65 -5.74 -10.06 -7.08
N TYR A 66 -4.73 -10.38 -7.89
CA TYR A 66 -3.55 -9.52 -8.02
C TYR A 66 -3.92 -8.11 -8.49
N LEU A 67 -4.78 -7.99 -9.51
CA LEU A 67 -5.23 -6.70 -10.02
C LEU A 67 -6.05 -5.93 -8.98
N LEU A 68 -6.89 -6.63 -8.20
CA LEU A 68 -7.62 -6.03 -7.09
C LEU A 68 -6.66 -5.43 -6.05
N ASP A 69 -5.65 -6.20 -5.63
CA ASP A 69 -4.64 -5.75 -4.69
C ASP A 69 -3.86 -4.53 -5.22
N VAL A 70 -3.37 -4.57 -6.47
CA VAL A 70 -2.70 -3.43 -7.12
C VAL A 70 -3.57 -2.18 -7.10
N CYS A 71 -4.86 -2.31 -7.47
CA CYS A 71 -5.79 -1.18 -7.44
C CYS A 71 -5.99 -0.62 -6.02
N LEU A 72 -6.09 -1.49 -5.01
CA LEU A 72 -6.27 -1.07 -3.62
C LEU A 72 -5.03 -0.36 -3.07
N VAL A 73 -3.83 -0.88 -3.34
CA VAL A 73 -2.56 -0.23 -2.97
C VAL A 73 -2.44 1.12 -3.66
N ALA A 74 -2.74 1.19 -4.96
CA ALA A 74 -2.66 2.42 -5.72
C ALA A 74 -3.60 3.51 -5.18
N VAL A 75 -4.82 3.15 -4.76
CA VAL A 75 -5.75 4.10 -4.11
C VAL A 75 -5.16 4.62 -2.79
N ASP A 76 -4.62 3.72 -1.97
CA ASP A 76 -3.99 4.06 -0.70
C ASP A 76 -2.76 4.96 -0.88
N MET A 77 -1.98 4.68 -1.92
CA MET A 77 -0.80 5.46 -2.33
C MET A 77 -1.19 6.88 -2.75
N VAL A 78 -2.27 7.05 -3.52
CA VAL A 78 -2.82 8.37 -3.87
C VAL A 78 -3.25 9.13 -2.61
N LEU A 79 -3.89 8.45 -1.65
CA LEU A 79 -4.24 9.05 -0.36
C LEU A 79 -3.00 9.45 0.45
N PHE A 80 -1.93 8.65 0.43
CA PHE A 80 -0.65 9.02 1.05
C PHE A 80 -0.11 10.32 0.47
N PHE A 81 -0.04 10.45 -0.86
CA PHE A 81 0.44 11.69 -1.49
C PHE A 81 -0.45 12.89 -1.19
N ARG A 82 -1.78 12.70 -1.15
CA ARG A 82 -2.72 13.74 -0.73
C ARG A 82 -2.44 14.19 0.70
N ASN A 83 -2.33 13.25 1.63
CA ASN A 83 -2.10 13.55 3.04
C ASN A 83 -0.72 14.16 3.29
N ARG A 84 0.31 13.73 2.57
CA ARG A 84 1.64 14.34 2.63
C ARG A 84 1.62 15.82 2.20
N ARG A 85 0.77 16.19 1.22
CA ARG A 85 0.55 17.59 0.86
C ARG A 85 -0.15 18.38 1.97
N ILE A 86 -1.13 17.76 2.67
CA ILE A 86 -1.81 18.36 3.83
C ILE A 86 -0.81 18.59 4.97
N ASP A 87 0.02 17.59 5.30
CA ASP A 87 1.06 17.70 6.32
C ASP A 87 2.09 18.78 5.99
N ALA A 88 2.39 19.02 4.71
CA ALA A 88 3.28 20.09 4.27
C ALA A 88 2.71 21.50 4.47
N GLN A 89 1.38 21.64 4.50
CA GLN A 89 0.70 22.92 4.78
C GLN A 89 0.66 23.25 6.28
N HIS A 90 0.95 22.26 7.15
CA HIS A 90 1.00 22.42 8.61
C HIS A 90 2.41 22.14 9.17
N PRO A 91 3.41 22.99 8.88
CA PRO A 91 4.82 22.73 9.19
C PRO A 91 5.13 22.60 10.69
N TYR A 92 4.33 23.21 11.58
CA TYR A 92 4.50 23.06 13.03
C TYR A 92 4.39 21.62 13.53
N TYR A 93 3.61 20.80 12.83
CA TYR A 93 3.55 19.38 13.14
C TYR A 93 4.89 18.69 12.81
N GLN A 94 5.57 19.07 11.72
CA GLN A 94 6.81 18.43 11.26
C GLN A 94 8.02 18.72 12.16
N LEU A 95 8.02 19.86 12.86
CA LEU A 95 9.09 20.24 13.80
C LEU A 95 9.23 19.29 15.01
N GLY A 96 8.19 18.53 15.36
CA GLY A 96 8.22 17.56 16.46
C GLY A 96 9.07 16.31 16.21
N GLU A 97 9.55 16.07 14.98
CA GLU A 97 10.41 14.92 14.65
C GLU A 97 11.83 15.30 14.18
N GLY A 98 12.12 16.59 14.05
CA GLY A 98 13.44 17.08 13.59
C GLY A 98 14.20 17.98 14.56
N GLY A 99 13.57 18.37 15.67
CA GLY A 99 14.21 19.18 16.71
C GLY A 99 14.70 18.32 17.85
N SER A 100 16.01 18.05 17.90
CA SER A 100 16.68 18.17 19.20
C SER A 100 16.32 19.56 19.71
N ASP A 101 15.62 19.64 20.84
CA ASP A 101 15.42 20.88 21.58
C ASP A 101 16.71 21.70 21.50
N PRO A 102 16.71 22.95 20.99
CA PRO A 102 17.75 23.85 21.39
C PRO A 102 17.54 24.10 22.88
N LYS A 103 18.24 23.32 23.72
CA LYS A 103 18.73 23.88 24.99
C LYS A 103 19.53 25.12 24.59
N PRO A 104 19.09 26.33 25.00
CA PRO A 104 19.00 26.71 26.41
C PRO A 104 17.66 27.31 26.86
#